data_AF-A0A2H5X6R9-F1
#
_entry.id   AF-A0A2H5X6R9-F1
#
_cell.length_a   1.000
_cell.length_b   1.000
_cell.length_c   1.000
_cell.angle_alpha   90.00
_cell.angle_beta   90.00
_cell.angle_gamma   90.00
#
_symmetry.space_group_name_H-M   'P 1'
#
loop_
_entity.id
_entity.type
_entity.pdbx_description
1 polymer ?
#
loop_
_entity_poly.entity_id
_entity_poly.type
_entity_poly.pdbx_seq_one_letter_code
_entity_poly.pdbx_strand_id
1 'polypeptide(L)'
;MDEEDDRIQVIDFRPEAEIARERLPKSYAFTVDNLFEQEPSRLLRLKGKINVFVANDELTERRMAVIAHEMGFRRIQILEGGLNAFREQILRFQPSRPPQSMMEEFTYRFRSKAKRVIPELIRQNKSSAPVKKEKKRALGGC
;
A
#
# COMPACT_ATOMS: atom_id res chain seq x y z
N MET A 1 22.10 5.14 -8.02
CA MET A 1 20.90 4.34 -8.34
C MET A 1 20.10 4.35 -7.05
N ASP A 2 18.94 4.99 -7.00
CA ASP A 2 18.18 5.04 -5.74
C ASP A 2 17.71 3.61 -5.46
N GLU A 3 18.29 2.98 -4.44
CA GLU A 3 17.94 1.62 -4.00
C GLU A 3 16.47 1.60 -3.59
N GLU A 4 15.72 0.59 -4.01
CA GLU A 4 14.32 0.42 -3.59
C GLU A 4 14.29 0.28 -2.05
N ASP A 5 13.51 1.13 -1.37
CA ASP A 5 13.33 1.01 0.07
C ASP A 5 12.61 -0.30 0.41
N ASP A 6 13.37 -1.26 0.94
CA ASP A 6 12.87 -2.58 1.26
C ASP A 6 12.00 -2.58 2.53
N ARG A 7 11.98 -1.49 3.30
CA ARG A 7 11.27 -1.40 4.58
C ARG A 7 9.77 -1.24 4.39
N ILE A 8 9.30 -0.76 3.25
CA ILE A 8 7.89 -0.48 3.00
C ILE A 8 7.15 -1.76 2.59
N GLN A 9 6.01 -2.01 3.23
CA GLN A 9 5.05 -3.04 2.85
C GLN A 9 3.68 -2.40 2.63
N VAL A 10 3.10 -2.61 1.45
CA VAL A 10 1.77 -2.07 1.12
C VAL A 10 0.71 -3.09 1.49
N ILE A 11 -0.25 -2.69 2.31
CA ILE A 11 -1.39 -3.50 2.74
C ILE A 11 -2.64 -2.88 2.12
N ASP A 12 -3.19 -3.54 1.10
CA ASP A 12 -4.24 -3.02 0.25
C ASP A 12 -5.60 -3.59 0.67
N PHE A 13 -6.46 -2.72 1.20
CA PHE A 13 -7.81 -3.06 1.68
C PHE A 13 -8.90 -2.79 0.63
N ARG A 14 -8.53 -2.47 -0.61
CA ARG A 14 -9.51 -2.28 -1.69
C ARG A 14 -10.16 -3.61 -2.07
N PRO A 15 -11.36 -3.57 -2.69
CA PRO A 15 -11.95 -4.76 -3.27
C PRO A 15 -11.03 -5.44 -4.29
N GLU A 16 -11.06 -6.77 -4.34
CA GLU A 16 -10.23 -7.59 -5.25
C GLU A 16 -10.35 -7.14 -6.71
N ALA A 17 -11.56 -6.75 -7.15
CA ALA A 17 -11.80 -6.26 -8.51
C ALA A 17 -11.02 -4.98 -8.83
N GLU A 18 -10.77 -4.12 -7.84
CA GLU A 18 -9.98 -2.90 -8.01
C GLU A 18 -8.49 -3.18 -7.96
N ILE A 19 -8.06 -4.07 -7.06
CA ILE A 19 -6.66 -4.53 -6.99
C ILE A 19 -6.27 -5.20 -8.31
N ALA A 20 -7.15 -6.01 -8.90
CA ALA A 20 -6.92 -6.66 -10.19
C ALA A 20 -6.73 -5.66 -11.35
N ARG A 21 -7.39 -4.49 -11.28
CA ARG A 21 -7.23 -3.42 -12.29
C ARG A 21 -5.90 -2.68 -12.10
N GLU A 22 -5.51 -2.42 -10.86
CA GLU A 22 -4.33 -1.64 -10.52
C GLU A 22 -3.68 -2.20 -9.24
N ARG A 23 -2.76 -3.15 -9.38
CA ARG A 23 -2.03 -3.74 -8.25
C ARG A 23 -0.77 -2.92 -7.94
N LEU A 24 -0.69 -2.38 -6.73
CA LEU A 24 0.47 -1.64 -6.28
C LEU A 24 1.71 -2.55 -6.10
N PRO A 25 2.93 -2.05 -6.38
CA PRO A 25 4.17 -2.79 -6.16
C PRO A 25 4.27 -3.34 -4.74
N LYS A 26 4.68 -4.60 -4.59
CA LYS A 26 4.92 -5.25 -3.29
C LYS A 26 3.70 -5.20 -2.34
N SER A 27 2.47 -5.16 -2.87
CA SER A 27 1.25 -5.10 -2.07
C SER A 27 0.66 -6.47 -1.72
N TYR A 28 0.08 -6.54 -0.52
CA TYR A 28 -0.70 -7.67 -0.02
C TYR A 28 -2.17 -7.27 0.10
N ALA A 29 -3.07 -8.06 -0.47
CA ALA A 29 -4.51 -7.82 -0.39
C ALA A 29 -5.04 -8.29 0.96
N PHE A 30 -5.64 -7.38 1.73
CA PHE A 30 -6.21 -7.63 3.05
C PHE A 30 -7.70 -7.27 3.06
N THR A 31 -8.44 -7.87 3.98
CA THR A 31 -9.81 -7.50 4.32
C THR A 31 -9.87 -7.21 5.82
N VAL A 32 -10.94 -6.57 6.29
CA VAL A 32 -11.13 -6.36 7.73
C VAL A 32 -11.15 -7.70 8.46
N ASP A 33 -11.84 -8.69 7.90
CA ASP A 33 -12.00 -10.01 8.50
C ASP A 33 -10.67 -10.78 8.55
N ASN A 34 -9.86 -10.71 7.48
CA ASN A 34 -8.60 -11.44 7.44
C ASN A 34 -7.52 -10.82 8.33
N LEU A 35 -7.68 -9.56 8.76
CA LEU A 35 -6.76 -8.90 9.69
C LEU A 35 -6.60 -9.69 11.00
N PHE A 36 -7.65 -10.42 11.42
CA PHE A 36 -7.69 -11.25 12.62
C PHE A 36 -7.04 -12.64 12.42
N GLU A 37 -6.61 -12.97 11.21
CA GLU A 37 -5.97 -14.25 10.93
C GLU A 37 -4.47 -14.26 11.24
N GLN A 38 -3.94 -15.47 11.39
CA GLN A 38 -2.55 -15.71 11.79
C GLN A 38 -1.52 -15.24 10.74
N GLU A 39 -1.77 -15.46 9.45
CA GLU A 39 -0.83 -15.08 8.38
C GLU A 39 -0.73 -13.55 8.21
N PRO A 40 -1.85 -12.81 8.09
CA PRO A 40 -1.88 -11.35 8.19
C PRO A 40 -1.17 -10.80 9.43
N SER A 41 -1.42 -11.40 10.60
CA SER A 41 -0.74 -11.04 11.85
C SER A 41 0.78 -11.22 11.78
N ARG A 42 1.26 -12.27 11.12
CA ARG A 42 2.70 -12.55 10.94
C ARG A 42 3.35 -11.53 10.01
N LEU A 43 2.68 -11.16 8.92
CA LEU A 43 3.15 -10.13 7.98
C LEU A 43 3.27 -8.77 8.67
N LEU A 44 2.24 -8.33 9.38
CA LEU A 44 2.22 -7.02 10.05
C LEU A 44 3.25 -6.88 11.18
N ARG A 45 3.74 -8.01 11.73
CA ARG A 45 4.74 -8.06 12.80
C ARG A 45 6.19 -8.12 12.31
N LEU A 46 6.43 -8.16 11.00
CA LEU A 46 7.79 -8.23 10.47
C LEU A 46 8.64 -7.06 10.99
N LYS A 47 9.78 -7.41 11.60
CA LYS A 47 10.72 -6.42 12.17
C LYS A 47 11.36 -5.61 11.04
N GLY A 48 11.57 -4.33 11.28
CA GLY A 48 12.16 -3.42 10.30
C GLY A 48 11.23 -3.00 9.16
N LYS A 49 9.98 -3.49 9.14
CA LYS A 49 9.00 -3.11 8.12
C LYS A 49 8.03 -2.04 8.61
N ILE A 50 7.64 -1.15 7.69
CA ILE A 50 6.62 -0.12 7.84
C ILE A 50 5.41 -0.57 7.02
N ASN A 51 4.26 -0.71 7.67
CA ASN A 51 3.02 -1.10 7.03
C ASN A 51 2.32 0.16 6.51
N VAL A 52 2.16 0.29 5.20
CA VAL A 52 1.39 1.37 4.58
C VAL A 52 0.03 0.80 4.20
N PHE A 53 -1.00 1.21 4.92
CA PHE A 53 -2.37 0.80 4.65
C PHE A 53 -2.95 1.66 3.54
N VAL A 54 -3.56 1.01 2.55
CA VAL A 54 -4.11 1.65 1.37
C VAL A 54 -5.55 1.22 1.16
N ALA A 55 -6.41 2.19 0.91
CA ALA A 55 -7.78 2.04 0.46
C ALA A 55 -8.10 3.20 -0.51
N ASN A 56 -9.32 3.27 -1.03
CA ASN A 56 -9.67 4.35 -1.96
C ASN A 56 -9.67 5.73 -1.28
N ASP A 57 -10.09 5.80 -0.02
CA ASP A 57 -10.20 7.02 0.77
C ASP A 57 -9.47 6.89 2.13
N GLU A 58 -9.03 8.03 2.65
CA GLU A 58 -8.28 8.11 3.91
C GLU A 58 -9.09 7.64 5.13
N LEU A 59 -10.42 7.85 5.13
CA LEU A 59 -11.26 7.45 6.26
C LEU A 59 -11.27 5.93 6.42
N THR A 60 -11.36 5.19 5.32
CA THR A 60 -11.23 3.73 5.31
C THR A 60 -9.85 3.28 5.78
N GLU A 61 -8.76 3.88 5.27
CA GLU A 61 -7.39 3.57 5.70
C GLU A 61 -7.20 3.81 7.21
N ARG A 62 -7.69 4.94 7.72
CA ARG A 62 -7.62 5.32 9.13
C ARG A 62 -8.38 4.33 10.01
N ARG A 63 -9.59 3.91 9.60
CA ARG A 63 -10.36 2.89 10.33
C ARG A 63 -9.57 1.59 10.45
N MET A 64 -8.97 1.13 9.36
CA MET A 64 -8.14 -0.09 9.37
C MET A 64 -6.91 0.08 10.25
N ALA A 65 -6.25 1.24 10.17
CA ALA A 65 -5.08 1.54 10.99
C ALA A 65 -5.41 1.56 12.49
N VAL A 66 -6.58 2.10 12.88
CA VAL A 66 -7.06 2.07 14.27
C VAL A 66 -7.31 0.62 14.71
N ILE A 67 -8.05 -0.17 13.94
CA ILE A 67 -8.31 -1.59 14.29
C ILE A 67 -6.99 -2.34 14.49
N ALA A 68 -6.05 -2.21 13.55
CA ALA A 68 -4.75 -2.85 13.65
C ALA A 68 -3.92 -2.33 14.85
N HIS A 69 -4.03 -1.04 15.17
CA HIS A 69 -3.38 -0.46 16.35
C HIS A 69 -3.91 -1.05 17.66
N GLU A 70 -5.23 -1.19 17.79
CA GLU A 70 -5.90 -1.81 18.94
C GLU A 70 -5.54 -3.30 19.08
N MET A 71 -5.28 -3.99 17.97
CA MET A 71 -4.75 -5.36 17.97
C MET A 71 -3.26 -5.46 18.37
N GLY A 72 -2.62 -4.33 18.66
CA GLY A 72 -1.23 -4.25 19.09
C GLY A 72 -0.21 -4.20 17.95
N PHE A 73 -0.64 -4.02 16.70
CA PHE A 73 0.29 -3.74 15.61
C PHE A 73 0.80 -2.29 15.70
N ARG A 74 2.01 -2.08 15.18
CA ARG A 74 2.76 -0.82 15.26
C ARG A 74 3.41 -0.52 13.91
N ARG A 75 3.93 0.71 13.73
CA ARG A 75 4.52 1.20 12.47
C ARG A 75 3.54 1.10 11.29
N ILE A 76 2.33 1.59 11.52
CA ILE A 76 1.30 1.71 10.49
C ILE A 76 1.28 3.16 10.01
N GLN A 77 1.26 3.36 8.71
CA GLN A 77 1.10 4.64 8.03
C GLN A 77 -0.07 4.52 7.04
N ILE A 78 -0.68 5.64 6.69
CA ILE A 78 -1.77 5.73 5.72
C ILE A 78 -1.41 6.78 4.66
N LEU A 79 -2.13 6.82 3.54
CA LEU A 79 -1.97 7.84 2.52
C LEU A 79 -2.85 9.03 2.87
N GLU A 80 -2.28 10.23 2.89
CA GLU A 80 -3.07 11.45 2.99
C GLU A 80 -4.04 11.54 1.80
N GLY A 81 -5.33 11.64 2.08
CA GLY A 81 -6.43 11.61 1.11
C GLY A 81 -6.67 10.24 0.45
N GLY A 82 -6.01 9.18 0.90
CA GLY A 82 -6.14 7.82 0.37
C GLY A 82 -5.56 7.64 -1.04
N LEU A 83 -5.80 6.47 -1.63
CA LEU A 83 -5.30 6.16 -2.97
C LEU A 83 -5.85 7.11 -4.06
N ASN A 84 -7.04 7.66 -3.86
CA ASN A 84 -7.60 8.65 -4.79
C ASN A 84 -6.74 9.92 -4.85
N ALA A 85 -6.39 10.51 -3.69
CA ALA A 85 -5.51 11.66 -3.66
C ALA A 85 -4.10 11.31 -4.19
N PHE A 86 -3.59 10.11 -3.88
CA PHE A 86 -2.32 9.65 -4.43
C PHE A 86 -2.35 9.58 -5.97
N ARG A 87 -3.43 9.07 -6.57
CA ARG A 87 -3.60 9.04 -8.02
C ARG A 87 -3.57 10.44 -8.62
N GLU A 88 -4.27 11.38 -8.02
CA GLU A 88 -4.36 12.76 -8.53
C GLU A 88 -3.03 13.51 -8.37
N GLN A 89 -2.46 13.45 -7.17
CA GLN A 89 -1.30 14.26 -6.79
C GLN A 89 0.02 13.68 -7.28
N ILE A 90 0.10 12.36 -7.47
CA ILE A 90 1.34 11.66 -7.86
C ILE A 90 1.21 11.05 -9.25
N LEU A 91 0.28 10.13 -9.47
CA LEU A 91 0.22 9.35 -10.72
C LEU A 91 -0.25 10.18 -11.92
N ARG A 92 -1.11 11.17 -11.67
CA ARG A 92 -1.67 12.07 -12.70
C ARG A 92 -1.20 13.50 -12.51
N PHE A 93 -0.11 13.71 -11.76
CA PHE A 93 0.40 15.03 -11.42
C PHE A 93 0.52 15.93 -12.67
N GLN A 94 -0.17 17.06 -12.63
CA GLN A 94 -0.11 18.13 -13.62
C GLN A 94 -0.18 19.45 -12.86
N PRO A 95 0.92 20.21 -12.76
CA PRO A 95 0.90 21.48 -12.06
C PRO A 95 0.05 22.48 -12.85
N SER A 96 -0.83 23.22 -12.15
CA SER A 96 -1.68 24.25 -12.76
C SER A 96 -0.96 25.58 -12.96
N ARG A 97 0.16 25.79 -12.28
CA ARG A 97 0.99 26.98 -12.36
C ARG A 97 2.48 26.64 -12.18
N PRO A 98 3.40 27.54 -12.54
CA PRO A 98 4.82 27.39 -12.18
C PRO A 98 5.03 27.39 -10.64
N PRO A 99 6.10 26.75 -10.14
CA PRO A 99 6.44 26.78 -8.72
C PRO A 99 6.81 28.20 -8.29
N GLN A 100 6.36 28.60 -7.10
CA GLN A 100 6.59 29.93 -6.51
C GLN A 100 7.69 29.95 -5.45
N SER A 101 8.19 28.78 -5.05
CA SER A 101 9.26 28.63 -4.06
C SER A 101 10.16 27.45 -4.41
N MET A 102 11.37 27.46 -3.85
CA MET A 102 12.31 26.34 -3.99
C MET A 102 11.73 25.01 -3.48
N MET A 103 10.97 25.05 -2.38
CA MET A 103 10.30 23.86 -1.84
C MET A 103 9.25 23.30 -2.81
N GLU A 104 8.48 24.19 -3.44
CA GLU A 104 7.50 23.81 -4.45
C GLU A 104 8.18 23.24 -5.70
N GLU A 105 9.30 23.82 -6.12
CA GLU A 105 10.11 23.30 -7.22
C GLU A 105 10.59 21.87 -6.94
N PHE A 106 11.12 21.60 -5.75
CA PHE A 106 11.51 20.24 -5.35
C PHE A 106 10.32 19.28 -5.34
N THR A 107 9.17 19.73 -4.83
CA THR A 107 7.93 18.94 -4.84
C THR A 107 7.50 18.60 -6.26
N TYR A 108 7.55 19.56 -7.18
CA TYR A 108 7.17 19.36 -8.58
C TYR A 108 8.13 18.40 -9.28
N ARG A 109 9.44 18.55 -9.04
CA ARG A 109 10.46 17.63 -9.57
C ARG A 109 10.23 16.21 -9.06
N PHE A 110 9.98 16.05 -7.76
CA PHE A 110 9.68 14.76 -7.16
C PHE A 110 8.44 14.12 -7.78
N ARG A 111 7.31 14.84 -7.79
CA ARG A 111 6.04 14.34 -8.33
C ARG A 111 6.11 14.04 -9.83
N SER A 112 6.84 14.85 -10.60
CA SER A 112 7.08 14.60 -12.03
C SER A 112 7.92 13.33 -12.27
N LYS A 113 8.96 13.08 -11.45
CA LYS A 113 9.71 11.82 -11.49
C LYS A 113 8.81 10.64 -11.10
N ALA A 114 8.06 10.77 -10.01
CA ALA A 114 7.17 9.73 -9.50
C ALA A 114 6.07 9.35 -10.50
N LYS A 115 5.42 10.33 -11.14
CA LYS A 115 4.44 10.15 -12.23
C LYS A 115 4.96 9.25 -13.35
N ARG A 116 6.26 9.31 -13.65
CA ARG A 116 6.90 8.48 -14.69
C ARG A 116 7.29 7.10 -14.17
N VAL A 117 7.86 7.03 -12.96
CA VAL A 117 8.46 5.80 -12.41
C VAL A 117 7.40 4.85 -11.85
N ILE A 118 6.44 5.35 -11.07
CA ILE A 118 5.50 4.49 -10.34
C ILE A 118 4.58 3.70 -11.27
N PRO A 119 4.00 4.27 -12.35
CA PRO A 119 3.23 3.48 -13.31
C PRO A 119 4.04 2.36 -13.95
N GLU A 120 5.35 2.56 -14.17
CA GLU A 120 6.22 1.50 -14.68
C GLU A 120 6.39 0.37 -13.66
N LEU A 121 6.62 0.70 -12.39
CA LEU A 121 6.66 -0.30 -11.31
C LEU A 121 5.34 -1.08 -11.19
N ILE A 122 4.19 -0.41 -11.33
CA ILE A 122 2.87 -1.05 -11.35
C ILE A 122 2.75 -2.01 -12.54
N ARG A 123 3.22 -1.60 -13.74
CA ARG A 123 3.21 -2.45 -14.93
C ARG A 123 4.09 -3.68 -14.78
N GLN A 124 5.29 -3.52 -14.23
CA GLN A 124 6.25 -4.59 -14.01
C GLN A 124 5.81 -5.58 -12.91
N ASN A 125 5.02 -5.12 -11.94
CA ASN A 125 4.51 -5.93 -10.83
C ASN A 125 3.35 -6.88 -11.20
N LYS A 126 3.09 -7.14 -12.49
CA LYS A 126 1.93 -7.94 -12.94
C LYS A 126 2.06 -9.46 -12.77
N SER A 127 3.02 -9.98 -12.02
CA SER A 127 3.11 -11.43 -11.74
C SER A 127 3.55 -11.75 -10.30
N SER A 128 2.60 -11.73 -9.38
CA SER A 128 2.55 -12.70 -8.28
C SER A 128 1.09 -12.90 -7.92
N ALA A 129 0.54 -14.06 -8.28
CA ALA A 129 -0.84 -14.44 -7.97
C ALA A 129 -1.12 -14.25 -6.47
N PRO A 130 -2.36 -13.91 -6.06
CA PRO A 130 -2.69 -13.80 -4.65
C PRO A 130 -2.30 -15.08 -3.92
N VAL A 131 -1.64 -14.94 -2.78
CA VAL A 131 -1.32 -16.06 -1.89
C VAL A 131 -2.63 -16.62 -1.33
N LYS A 132 -3.36 -17.40 -2.13
CA LYS A 132 -4.38 -18.31 -1.63
C LYS A 132 -3.65 -19.48 -0.96
N LYS A 133 -3.12 -19.22 0.23
CA LYS A 133 -2.82 -20.31 1.15
C LYS A 133 -4.13 -20.68 1.82
N GLU A 134 -4.92 -21.49 1.12
CA GLU A 134 -5.94 -22.27 1.81
C GLU A 134 -5.21 -23.06 2.89
N LYS A 135 -5.61 -22.85 4.16
CA LYS A 135 -5.15 -23.71 5.24
C LYS A 135 -5.56 -25.13 4.86
N LYS A 136 -4.60 -25.96 4.42
CA LYS A 136 -4.81 -27.39 4.41
C LYS A 136 -5.14 -27.75 5.87
N ARG A 137 -6.39 -28.18 6.13
CA ARG A 137 -6.74 -28.75 7.42
C ARG A 137 -5.70 -29.84 7.69
N ALA A 138 -4.95 -29.71 8.78
CA ALA A 138 -4.28 -30.87 9.35
C ALA A 138 -5.42 -31.79 9.81
N LEU A 139 -5.80 -32.75 8.96
CA LEU A 139 -6.52 -33.93 9.40
C LEU A 139 -5.57 -34.62 10.38
N GLY A 140 -5.98 -34.71 11.64
CA GLY A 140 -5.10 -35.01 12.77
C GLY A 140 -4.33 -36.33 12.65
N GLY A 141 -3.30 -36.45 13.47
CA GLY A 141 -2.68 -37.71 13.86
C GLY A 141 -2.54 -37.70 15.38
N CYS A 142 -2.91 -38.82 15.99
CA CYS A 142 -3.12 -39.11 17.41
C CYS A 142 -2.32 -38.30 18.45
#